data_AF-A0A162JI72-F1
#
_entry.id   AF-A0A162JI72-F1
#
_cell.length_a   1.000
_cell.length_b   1.000
_cell.length_c   1.000
_cell.angle_alpha   90.00
_cell.angle_beta   90.00
_cell.angle_gamma   90.00
#
_symmetry.space_group_name_H-M   'P 1'
#
loop_
_entity.id
_entity.type
_entity.pdbx_description
1 polymer ?
#
loop_
_entity_poly.entity_id
_entity_poly.type
_entity_poly.pdbx_seq_one_letter_code
_entity_poly.pdbx_strand_id
1 'polypeptide(L)'
;MNWENPRYIPSSFGLDAKMDSMDRKLFKFSGVYIHDYLPNDSVRRRVNERFRIAEDRLSHLLQSPHHLSDDESSELVTLVSLLSMQDIVLTERRLKKPYHPRWLTGFKQAENILQLTDPGNRFYKKSNVQVDTLRLSQSVIVGRAVILAQPMMAHPPIATFDPAAETARFGFLLYGSEQEIYEIHGGCGFSKRLLHIFSQVTYCSARMLQEPETPIVPITAKMLYDQLLTLKQWSGEWGSWEAAQERTQQPIDWIRQKGETYVTNEAREMTEVTAEAWRLAGMVYLQCRLFRLPRNHPEVVANLADLAKTISIMPTSGLVFTAQAPLLPVFLLGLLATVEDHVQVAHDWFQQVIYTPVRSSVPPLYDALVRIQSWKDIEIPVPAQCMELPRTIAERQPWWERMVSKVQEKEVEVLCLT
;
A
#
# COMPACT_ATOMS: atom_id res chain seq x y z
N MET A 1 6.83 34.27 29.78
CA MET A 1 5.45 33.74 29.60
C MET A 1 5.52 32.26 29.94
N ASN A 2 4.90 31.84 31.05
CA ASN A 2 4.99 30.48 31.58
C ASN A 2 4.45 29.43 30.59
N TRP A 3 5.24 28.39 30.32
CA TRP A 3 4.96 27.31 29.36
C TRP A 3 4.18 26.11 29.96
N GLU A 4 3.62 26.22 31.16
CA GLU A 4 3.12 25.05 31.92
C GLU A 4 1.61 24.77 31.89
N ASN A 5 0.80 25.48 31.10
CA ASN A 5 -0.65 25.19 31.04
C ASN A 5 -1.12 24.74 29.64
N PRO A 6 -1.63 23.50 29.47
CA PRO A 6 -2.23 23.04 28.23
C PRO A 6 -3.55 23.78 27.96
N ARG A 7 -3.74 24.27 26.73
CA ARG A 7 -4.97 24.93 26.29
C ARG A 7 -5.88 23.90 25.60
N TYR A 8 -7.11 23.81 26.07
CA TYR A 8 -8.20 22.95 25.58
C TYR A 8 -8.58 23.23 24.11
N ILE A 9 -9.33 22.30 23.50
CA ILE A 9 -10.07 22.55 22.24
C ILE A 9 -11.05 23.71 22.49
N PRO A 10 -11.31 24.61 21.51
CA PRO A 10 -12.40 25.58 21.65
C PRO A 10 -13.73 24.86 21.92
N SER A 11 -14.48 25.32 22.92
CA SER A 11 -15.74 24.73 23.39
C SER A 11 -16.82 24.54 22.30
N SER A 12 -16.61 25.10 21.11
CA SER A 12 -17.44 24.88 19.92
C SER A 12 -17.42 23.44 19.37
N PHE A 13 -16.58 22.55 19.92
CA PHE A 13 -16.43 21.16 19.44
C PHE A 13 -16.87 20.07 20.45
N GLY A 14 -17.49 20.44 21.57
CA GLY A 14 -18.25 19.48 22.41
C GLY A 14 -17.45 18.43 23.20
N LEU A 15 -16.12 18.43 23.15
CA LEU A 15 -15.26 17.56 23.96
C LEU A 15 -14.04 18.35 24.48
N ASP A 16 -13.99 18.59 25.79
CA ASP A 16 -12.83 19.20 26.48
C ASP A 16 -11.73 18.14 26.69
N ALA A 17 -11.06 17.73 25.62
CA ALA A 17 -9.90 16.84 25.71
C ALA A 17 -8.59 17.64 25.80
N LYS A 18 -7.73 17.29 26.76
CA LYS A 18 -6.35 17.80 26.86
C LYS A 18 -5.53 17.20 25.71
N MET A 19 -4.92 18.05 24.88
CA MET A 19 -4.11 17.63 23.73
C MET A 19 -2.60 17.77 24.00
N ASP A 20 -1.87 16.67 23.94
CA ASP A 20 -0.39 16.63 24.00
C ASP A 20 0.26 17.05 22.67
N SER A 21 1.57 16.77 22.48
CA SER A 21 2.27 17.12 21.23
C SER A 21 1.83 16.26 20.03
N MET A 22 1.44 15.01 20.28
CA MET A 22 0.97 14.04 19.28
C MET A 22 -0.45 14.36 18.84
N ASP A 23 -1.32 14.74 19.77
CA ASP A 23 -2.68 15.19 19.50
C ASP A 23 -2.69 16.40 18.54
N ARG A 24 -1.72 17.30 18.68
CA ARG A 24 -1.56 18.46 17.78
C ARG A 24 -1.12 18.06 16.37
N LYS A 25 -0.35 16.98 16.24
CA LYS A 25 0.09 16.40 14.95
C LYS A 25 -1.09 15.69 14.26
N LEU A 26 -1.92 14.97 15.02
CA LEU A 26 -3.18 14.37 14.55
C LEU A 26 -4.21 15.43 14.12
N PHE A 27 -4.36 16.52 14.88
CA PHE A 27 -5.25 17.65 14.55
C PHE A 27 -4.94 18.29 13.20
N LYS A 28 -3.68 18.25 12.75
CA LYS A 28 -3.29 18.77 11.46
C LYS A 28 -3.86 17.92 10.31
N PHE A 29 -3.74 16.59 10.43
CA PHE A 29 -4.22 15.66 9.42
C PHE A 29 -5.75 15.63 9.41
N SER A 30 -6.39 15.50 10.57
CA SER A 30 -7.85 15.56 10.68
C SER A 30 -8.42 16.95 10.37
N GLY A 31 -7.67 18.02 10.65
CA GLY A 31 -8.10 19.40 10.43
C GLY A 31 -8.33 19.77 8.97
N VAL A 32 -7.64 19.12 8.02
CA VAL A 32 -7.93 19.27 6.59
C VAL A 32 -9.31 18.71 6.26
N TYR A 33 -9.60 17.49 6.71
CA TYR A 33 -10.92 16.88 6.55
C TYR A 33 -12.01 17.69 7.26
N ILE A 34 -11.76 18.15 8.48
CA ILE A 34 -12.70 19.01 9.23
C ILE A 34 -13.01 20.29 8.45
N HIS A 35 -12.00 20.91 7.82
CA HIS A 35 -12.23 22.11 7.02
C HIS A 35 -13.08 21.85 5.77
N ASP A 36 -12.99 20.67 5.16
CA ASP A 36 -13.83 20.33 4.00
C ASP A 36 -15.32 20.18 4.40
N TYR A 37 -15.60 19.61 5.58
CA TYR A 37 -16.97 19.49 6.09
C TYR A 37 -17.50 20.77 6.74
N LEU A 38 -16.61 21.54 7.38
CA LEU A 38 -16.92 22.79 8.07
C LEU A 38 -15.93 23.89 7.66
N PRO A 39 -16.19 24.56 6.51
CA PRO A 39 -15.32 25.62 6.00
C PRO A 39 -15.31 26.81 6.97
N ASN A 40 -14.28 26.86 7.82
CA ASN A 40 -14.16 27.88 8.86
C ASN A 40 -12.73 28.45 8.86
N ASP A 41 -12.62 29.76 8.72
CA ASP A 41 -11.33 30.47 8.66
C ASP A 41 -10.48 30.31 9.92
N SER A 42 -11.09 30.08 11.08
CA SER A 42 -10.36 29.78 12.31
C SER A 42 -9.69 28.39 12.24
N VAL A 43 -10.42 27.39 11.74
CA VAL A 43 -9.90 26.03 11.50
C VAL A 43 -8.79 26.09 10.46
N ARG A 44 -9.02 26.77 9.33
CA ARG A 44 -8.01 26.96 8.27
C ARG A 44 -6.72 27.59 8.81
N ARG A 45 -6.82 28.70 9.54
CA ARG A 45 -5.67 29.37 10.15
C ARG A 45 -4.92 28.45 11.11
N ARG A 46 -5.66 27.70 11.94
CA ARG A 46 -5.05 26.78 12.91
C ARG A 46 -4.34 25.61 12.22
N VAL A 47 -4.94 25.02 11.19
CA VAL A 47 -4.32 23.94 10.40
C VAL A 47 -3.03 24.44 9.75
N ASN A 48 -3.04 25.63 9.15
CA ASN A 48 -1.85 26.23 8.54
C ASN A 48 -0.77 26.57 9.57
N GLU A 49 -1.15 27.10 10.74
CA GLU A 49 -0.21 27.36 11.84
C GLU A 49 0.47 26.06 12.30
N ARG A 50 -0.31 24.99 12.48
CA ARG A 50 0.23 23.66 12.84
C ARG A 50 1.08 23.05 11.73
N PHE A 51 0.72 23.29 10.46
CA PHE A 51 1.54 22.88 9.33
C PHE A 51 2.94 23.48 9.43
N ARG A 52 3.03 24.80 9.60
CA ARG A 52 4.31 25.51 9.69
C ARG A 52 5.14 25.05 10.88
N ILE A 53 4.54 24.87 12.06
CA ILE A 53 5.25 24.34 13.24
C ILE A 53 5.83 22.94 12.97
N ALA A 54 5.07 22.07 12.31
CA ALA A 54 5.54 20.72 11.97
C ALA A 54 6.66 20.75 10.92
N GLU A 55 6.58 21.66 9.94
CA GLU A 55 7.61 21.88 8.92
C GLU A 55 8.90 22.44 9.54
N ASP A 56 8.80 23.41 10.45
CA ASP A 56 9.96 23.96 11.17
C ASP A 56 10.64 22.88 12.03
N ARG A 57 9.86 22.07 12.77
CA ARG A 57 10.40 20.96 13.58
C ARG A 57 11.03 19.89 12.71
N LEU A 58 10.39 19.53 11.60
CA LEU A 58 10.97 18.57 10.66
C LEU A 58 12.29 19.11 10.12
N SER A 59 12.31 20.35 9.66
CA SER A 59 13.52 21.00 9.12
C SER A 59 14.67 20.97 10.13
N HIS A 60 14.39 21.21 11.41
CA HIS A 60 15.37 21.08 12.49
C HIS A 60 15.90 19.63 12.63
N LEU A 61 15.02 18.63 12.70
CA LEU A 61 15.42 17.22 12.81
C LEU A 61 16.26 16.76 11.60
N LEU A 62 15.99 17.31 10.41
CA LEU A 62 16.72 16.99 9.17
C LEU A 62 18.12 17.62 9.08
N GLN A 63 18.49 18.56 9.96
CA GLN A 63 19.83 19.17 9.94
C GLN A 63 20.92 18.20 10.41
N SER A 64 20.58 17.20 11.24
CA SER A 64 21.57 16.26 11.78
C SER A 64 20.96 14.85 11.96
N PRO A 65 20.54 14.20 10.86
CA PRO A 65 19.80 12.94 10.92
C PRO A 65 20.61 11.78 11.51
N HIS A 66 21.94 11.87 11.50
CA HIS A 66 22.85 10.84 12.05
C HIS A 66 23.12 10.99 13.56
N HIS A 67 22.67 12.09 14.18
CA HIS A 67 22.88 12.37 15.60
C HIS A 67 21.57 12.45 16.39
N LEU A 68 20.47 11.97 15.81
CA LEU A 68 19.18 11.94 16.47
C LEU A 68 19.16 10.86 17.55
N SER A 69 18.54 11.16 18.69
CA SER A 69 18.17 10.12 19.65
C SER A 69 17.10 9.17 19.07
N ASP A 70 16.86 8.03 19.74
CA ASP A 70 15.80 7.10 19.35
C ASP A 70 14.42 7.79 19.31
N ASP A 71 14.14 8.64 20.31
CA ASP A 71 12.91 9.44 20.39
C ASP A 71 12.79 10.45 19.25
N GLU A 72 13.88 11.16 18.93
CA GLU A 72 13.90 12.14 17.83
C GLU A 72 13.78 11.48 16.46
N SER A 73 14.36 10.28 16.30
CA SER A 73 14.23 9.48 15.09
C SER A 73 12.78 9.02 14.89
N SER A 74 12.14 8.55 15.97
CA SER A 74 10.73 8.19 15.96
C SER A 74 9.83 9.41 15.70
N GLU A 75 10.16 10.57 16.27
CA GLU A 75 9.47 11.82 15.99
C GLU A 75 9.57 12.20 14.51
N LEU A 76 10.78 12.13 13.93
CA LEU A 76 11.03 12.42 12.53
C LEU A 76 10.18 11.51 11.63
N VAL A 77 10.25 10.19 11.83
CA VAL A 77 9.48 9.22 11.03
C VAL A 77 7.98 9.51 11.09
N THR A 78 7.48 9.83 12.29
CA THR A 78 6.07 10.21 12.49
C THR A 78 5.70 11.48 11.73
N LEU A 79 6.51 12.55 11.88
CA LEU A 79 6.26 13.83 11.22
C LEU A 79 6.27 13.67 9.70
N VAL A 80 7.31 13.04 9.15
CA VAL A 80 7.43 12.83 7.71
C VAL A 80 6.28 12.00 7.17
N SER A 81 5.86 10.94 7.87
CA SER A 81 4.72 10.11 7.48
C SER A 81 3.43 10.93 7.43
N LEU A 82 3.15 11.75 8.45
CA LEU A 82 1.96 12.61 8.49
C LEU A 82 1.97 13.70 7.40
N LEU A 83 3.12 14.33 7.15
CA LEU A 83 3.26 15.31 6.06
C LEU A 83 3.07 14.66 4.69
N SER A 84 3.60 13.44 4.52
CA SER A 84 3.48 12.68 3.28
C SER A 84 2.04 12.24 3.02
N MET A 85 1.33 11.75 4.04
CA MET A 85 -0.11 11.47 3.96
C MET A 85 -0.92 12.72 3.63
N GLN A 86 -0.50 13.89 4.11
CA GLN A 86 -1.17 15.14 3.75
C GLN A 86 -1.00 15.48 2.25
N ASP A 87 0.18 15.26 1.68
CA ASP A 87 0.44 15.43 0.23
C ASP A 87 -0.32 14.39 -0.62
N ILE A 88 -0.57 13.20 -0.06
CA ILE A 88 -1.48 12.22 -0.67
C ILE A 88 -2.90 12.80 -0.76
N VAL A 89 -3.46 13.33 0.31
CA VAL A 89 -4.89 13.73 0.29
C VAL A 89 -5.13 15.09 -0.37
N LEU A 90 -4.13 15.99 -0.37
CA LEU A 90 -4.17 17.29 -1.06
C LEU A 90 -3.70 17.16 -2.51
N THR A 91 -4.49 16.47 -3.33
CA THR A 91 -4.16 16.15 -4.73
C THR A 91 -3.87 17.39 -5.56
N GLU A 92 -4.51 18.52 -5.27
CA GLU A 92 -4.29 19.80 -5.95
C GLU A 92 -2.90 20.41 -5.70
N ARG A 93 -2.18 19.93 -4.68
CA ARG A 93 -0.83 20.42 -4.30
C ARG A 93 0.29 19.47 -4.70
N ARG A 94 -0.05 18.29 -5.24
CA ARG A 94 0.93 17.30 -5.66
C ARG A 94 1.82 17.88 -6.76
N LEU A 95 3.09 17.52 -6.69
CA LEU A 95 4.07 17.96 -7.68
C LEU A 95 3.94 17.11 -8.95
N LYS A 96 3.90 17.79 -10.09
CA LYS A 96 3.91 17.20 -11.44
C LYS A 96 5.34 17.06 -11.96
N LYS A 97 5.54 16.23 -12.97
CA LYS A 97 6.84 16.10 -13.67
C LYS A 97 7.33 17.48 -14.16
N PRO A 98 8.64 17.76 -14.07
CA PRO A 98 9.74 16.82 -13.76
C PRO A 98 10.04 16.64 -12.26
N TYR A 99 9.24 17.21 -11.36
CA TYR A 99 9.48 17.13 -9.93
C TYR A 99 9.12 15.74 -9.37
N HIS A 100 9.81 15.35 -8.29
CA HIS A 100 9.49 14.13 -7.55
C HIS A 100 8.30 14.36 -6.59
N PRO A 101 7.37 13.41 -6.46
CA PRO A 101 6.25 13.52 -5.53
C PRO A 101 6.74 13.63 -4.08
N ARG A 102 6.24 14.64 -3.33
CA ARG A 102 6.69 14.89 -1.96
C ARG A 102 6.33 13.73 -1.04
N TRP A 103 5.13 13.15 -1.19
CA TRP A 103 4.72 12.00 -0.38
C TRP A 103 5.71 10.83 -0.47
N LEU A 104 6.15 10.47 -1.68
CA LEU A 104 7.07 9.33 -1.85
C LEU A 104 8.47 9.67 -1.35
N THR A 105 8.94 10.90 -1.61
CA THR A 105 10.24 11.37 -1.11
C THR A 105 10.27 11.35 0.42
N GLY A 106 9.20 11.81 1.06
CA GLY A 106 9.06 11.75 2.51
C GLY A 106 9.08 10.31 3.01
N PHE A 107 8.24 9.42 2.47
CA PHE A 107 8.25 8.02 2.92
C PHE A 107 9.58 7.30 2.70
N LYS A 108 10.33 7.59 1.62
CA LYS A 108 11.71 7.08 1.43
C LYS A 108 12.68 7.63 2.47
N GLN A 109 12.51 8.88 2.90
CA GLN A 109 13.31 9.45 3.97
C GLN A 109 13.00 8.78 5.32
N ALA A 110 11.73 8.54 5.61
CA ALA A 110 11.31 7.81 6.80
C ALA A 110 11.85 6.37 6.78
N GLU A 111 11.82 5.70 5.62
CA GLU A 111 12.42 4.38 5.41
C GLU A 111 13.92 4.38 5.77
N ASN A 112 14.70 5.35 5.27
CA ASN A 112 16.12 5.43 5.57
C ASN A 112 16.38 5.57 7.07
N ILE A 113 15.58 6.38 7.78
CA ILE A 113 15.71 6.51 9.24
C ILE A 113 15.33 5.21 9.95
N LEU A 114 14.27 4.51 9.51
CA LEU A 114 13.92 3.19 10.05
C LEU A 114 15.10 2.21 9.91
N GLN A 115 15.79 2.19 8.78
CA GLN A 115 16.97 1.33 8.57
C GLN A 115 18.15 1.74 9.44
N LEU A 116 18.42 3.04 9.58
CA LEU A 116 19.54 3.54 10.39
C LEU A 116 19.36 3.23 11.88
N THR A 117 18.13 3.28 12.38
CA THR A 117 17.81 3.01 13.79
C THR A 117 17.27 1.59 13.99
N ASP A 118 17.59 0.67 13.08
CA ASP A 118 17.05 -0.69 13.13
C ASP A 118 17.61 -1.47 14.34
N PRO A 119 16.77 -1.88 15.32
CA PRO A 119 17.23 -2.65 16.46
C PRO A 119 17.63 -4.09 16.09
N GLY A 120 17.30 -4.57 14.89
CA GLY A 120 17.48 -5.95 14.45
C GLY A 120 18.92 -6.46 14.58
N ASN A 121 19.91 -5.59 14.40
CA ASN A 121 21.33 -5.94 14.52
C ASN A 121 21.72 -6.43 15.93
N ARG A 122 20.90 -6.15 16.95
CA ARG A 122 21.12 -6.60 18.34
C ARG A 122 20.67 -8.04 18.59
N PHE A 123 19.96 -8.66 17.65
CA PHE A 123 19.33 -9.96 17.83
C PHE A 123 19.79 -10.98 16.79
N TYR A 124 20.04 -12.21 17.21
CA TYR A 124 20.37 -13.31 16.29
C TYR A 124 19.17 -13.78 15.47
N LYS A 125 17.95 -13.72 16.04
CA LYS A 125 16.69 -14.10 15.37
C LYS A 125 15.75 -12.91 15.28
N LYS A 126 15.16 -12.69 14.10
CA LYS A 126 14.14 -11.65 13.86
C LYS A 126 12.92 -11.79 14.77
N SER A 127 12.56 -13.02 15.13
CA SER A 127 11.46 -13.32 16.05
C SER A 127 11.66 -12.78 17.47
N ASN A 128 12.90 -12.49 17.85
CA ASN A 128 13.25 -12.00 19.18
C ASN A 128 13.32 -10.48 19.23
N VAL A 129 13.25 -9.81 18.08
CA VAL A 129 13.30 -8.35 18.01
C VAL A 129 12.00 -7.81 18.57
N GLN A 130 12.11 -7.10 19.68
CA GLN A 130 10.99 -6.41 20.31
C GLN A 130 10.95 -4.96 19.81
N VAL A 131 9.80 -4.55 19.31
CA VAL A 131 9.52 -3.17 18.91
C VAL A 131 8.26 -2.70 19.63
N ASP A 132 8.22 -1.44 20.03
CA ASP A 132 7.00 -0.86 20.59
C ASP A 132 5.91 -0.68 19.50
N THR A 133 4.68 -0.41 19.94
CA THR A 133 3.51 -0.25 19.06
C THR A 133 3.68 0.91 18.08
N LEU A 134 4.38 1.98 18.46
CA LEU A 134 4.61 3.14 17.60
C LEU A 134 5.56 2.77 16.47
N ARG A 135 6.69 2.12 16.79
CA ARG A 135 7.68 1.64 15.82
C ARG A 135 7.10 0.61 14.87
N LEU A 136 6.24 -0.28 15.36
CA LEU A 136 5.48 -1.21 14.52
C LEU A 136 4.59 -0.45 13.53
N SER A 137 3.79 0.51 14.02
CA SER A 137 2.89 1.30 13.18
C SER A 137 3.64 2.12 12.13
N GLN A 138 4.77 2.72 12.50
CA GLN A 138 5.68 3.45 11.61
C GLN A 138 6.25 2.54 10.51
N SER A 139 6.72 1.36 10.89
CA SER A 139 7.27 0.38 9.96
C SER A 139 6.24 -0.04 8.92
N VAL A 140 5.01 -0.26 9.35
CA VAL A 140 3.89 -0.65 8.48
C VAL A 140 3.48 0.49 7.55
N ILE A 141 3.29 1.72 8.05
CA ILE A 141 2.84 2.84 7.19
C ILE A 141 3.91 3.24 6.17
N VAL A 142 5.19 3.26 6.58
CA VAL A 142 6.32 3.55 5.69
C VAL A 142 6.49 2.44 4.67
N GLY A 143 6.50 1.18 5.12
CA GLY A 143 6.56 0.02 4.24
C GLY A 143 5.43 0.03 3.21
N ARG A 144 4.18 0.29 3.65
CA ARG A 144 3.01 0.38 2.78
C ARG A 144 3.22 1.43 1.70
N ALA A 145 3.61 2.64 2.07
CA ALA A 145 3.76 3.72 1.11
C ALA A 145 4.87 3.46 0.09
N VAL A 146 6.03 2.98 0.54
CA VAL A 146 7.18 2.75 -0.35
C VAL A 146 6.97 1.51 -1.21
N ILE A 147 6.56 0.38 -0.63
CA ILE A 147 6.41 -0.90 -1.35
C ILE A 147 5.25 -0.82 -2.33
N LEU A 148 4.11 -0.26 -1.95
CA LEU A 148 2.94 -0.20 -2.84
C LEU A 148 3.07 0.87 -3.94
N ALA A 149 4.07 1.74 -3.90
CA ALA A 149 4.43 2.58 -5.04
C ALA A 149 5.17 1.77 -6.12
N GLN A 150 5.95 0.75 -5.74
CA GLN A 150 6.83 0.00 -6.64
C GLN A 150 6.13 -0.71 -7.81
N PRO A 151 4.89 -1.24 -7.68
CA PRO A 151 4.17 -1.86 -8.80
C PRO A 151 4.09 -1.00 -10.05
N MET A 152 3.96 0.32 -9.90
CA MET A 152 3.88 1.27 -11.03
C MET A 152 5.14 2.12 -11.20
N MET A 153 6.27 1.64 -10.67
CA MET A 153 7.58 2.27 -10.85
C MET A 153 8.52 1.36 -11.63
N ALA A 154 9.34 2.00 -12.46
CA ALA A 154 10.46 1.35 -13.12
C ALA A 154 11.41 0.74 -12.09
N HIS A 155 12.07 -0.35 -12.50
CA HIS A 155 13.10 -0.94 -11.68
C HIS A 155 14.27 0.02 -11.45
N PRO A 156 14.94 -0.08 -10.30
CA PRO A 156 16.22 0.59 -10.09
C PRO A 156 17.23 0.22 -11.18
N PRO A 157 18.16 1.12 -11.54
CA PRO A 157 19.17 0.84 -12.56
C PRO A 157 20.00 -0.40 -12.20
N ILE A 158 20.16 -1.30 -13.16
CA ILE A 158 20.87 -2.59 -12.98
C ILE A 158 22.32 -2.38 -12.49
N ALA A 159 22.98 -1.32 -12.96
CA ALA A 159 24.35 -0.99 -12.59
C ALA A 159 24.52 -0.61 -11.11
N THR A 160 23.46 -0.13 -10.46
CA THR A 160 23.48 0.31 -9.06
C THR A 160 22.63 -0.59 -8.16
N PHE A 161 22.08 -1.67 -8.70
CA PHE A 161 21.25 -2.59 -7.95
C PHE A 161 22.12 -3.51 -7.10
N ASP A 162 22.03 -3.35 -5.78
CA ASP A 162 22.68 -4.22 -4.79
C ASP A 162 21.68 -5.26 -4.26
N PRO A 163 21.84 -6.54 -4.63
CA PRO A 163 20.96 -7.61 -4.16
C PRO A 163 20.93 -7.76 -2.64
N ALA A 164 22.06 -7.57 -1.97
CA ALA A 164 22.18 -7.77 -0.53
C ALA A 164 21.44 -6.66 0.23
N ALA A 165 21.67 -5.41 -0.17
CA ALA A 165 20.97 -4.26 0.40
C ALA A 165 19.44 -4.35 0.17
N GLU A 166 19.01 -4.67 -1.05
CA GLU A 166 17.57 -4.75 -1.37
C GLU A 166 16.86 -5.92 -0.67
N THR A 167 17.54 -7.04 -0.43
CA THR A 167 16.98 -8.15 0.36
C THR A 167 16.81 -7.76 1.84
N ALA A 168 17.69 -6.91 2.38
CA ALA A 168 17.61 -6.45 3.77
C ALA A 168 16.65 -5.27 3.98
N ARG A 169 16.36 -4.51 2.92
CA ARG A 169 15.69 -3.20 2.93
C ARG A 169 14.42 -3.08 3.78
N PHE A 170 13.58 -4.10 3.77
CA PHE A 170 12.30 -4.14 4.52
C PHE A 170 12.29 -5.22 5.60
N GLY A 171 13.48 -5.59 6.11
CA GLY A 171 13.64 -6.62 7.13
C GLY A 171 12.85 -6.36 8.41
N PHE A 172 12.61 -5.08 8.73
CA PHE A 172 11.82 -4.64 9.88
C PHE A 172 10.34 -5.08 9.84
N LEU A 173 9.78 -5.42 8.67
CA LEU A 173 8.42 -5.95 8.57
C LEU A 173 8.31 -7.38 9.12
N LEU A 174 9.44 -8.08 9.26
CA LEU A 174 9.53 -9.46 9.71
C LEU A 174 9.91 -9.59 11.19
N TYR A 175 9.81 -8.51 11.97
CA TYR A 175 9.99 -8.53 13.42
C TYR A 175 8.72 -8.94 14.14
N GLY A 176 8.94 -9.58 15.29
CA GLY A 176 7.89 -10.19 16.11
C GLY A 176 7.72 -11.69 15.84
N SER A 177 6.80 -12.26 16.59
CA SER A 177 6.28 -13.63 16.44
C SER A 177 5.59 -13.83 15.09
N GLU A 178 5.38 -15.09 14.72
CA GLU A 178 4.63 -15.43 13.52
C GLU A 178 3.20 -14.87 13.59
N GLN A 179 2.54 -14.98 14.74
CA GLN A 179 1.24 -14.40 15.00
C GLN A 179 1.19 -12.91 14.59
N GLU A 180 2.13 -12.09 15.06
CA GLU A 180 2.19 -10.65 14.75
C GLU A 180 2.53 -10.36 13.28
N ILE A 181 3.25 -11.25 12.60
CA ILE A 181 3.64 -11.08 11.18
C ILE A 181 2.46 -11.32 10.24
N TYR A 182 1.57 -12.26 10.58
CA TYR A 182 0.42 -12.64 9.78
C TYR A 182 -0.89 -11.93 10.20
N GLU A 183 -0.86 -11.14 11.28
CA GLU A 183 -2.01 -10.34 11.70
C GLU A 183 -2.30 -9.21 10.70
N ILE A 184 -3.59 -9.02 10.41
CA ILE A 184 -4.14 -7.93 9.61
C ILE A 184 -3.95 -6.64 10.39
N HIS A 185 -3.12 -5.75 9.86
CA HIS A 185 -2.88 -4.48 10.51
C HIS A 185 -4.02 -3.49 10.22
N GLY A 186 -4.62 -2.93 11.27
CA GLY A 186 -5.79 -2.05 11.15
C GLY A 186 -5.59 -0.80 10.28
N GLY A 187 -4.34 -0.34 10.14
CA GLY A 187 -4.00 0.77 9.24
C GLY A 187 -3.89 0.42 7.76
N CYS A 188 -4.00 -0.87 7.37
CA CYS A 188 -3.71 -1.33 6.01
C CYS A 188 -4.73 -2.30 5.43
N GLY A 189 -5.41 -3.09 6.28
CA GLY A 189 -6.36 -4.11 5.82
C GLY A 189 -5.72 -5.41 5.35
N PHE A 190 -4.41 -5.60 5.61
CA PHE A 190 -3.67 -6.83 5.31
C PHE A 190 -2.43 -6.97 6.21
N SER A 191 -1.76 -8.12 6.14
CA SER A 191 -0.64 -8.46 7.03
C SER A 191 0.72 -7.94 6.57
N LYS A 192 1.65 -7.79 7.52
CA LYS A 192 3.06 -7.45 7.24
C LYS A 192 3.72 -8.46 6.31
N ARG A 193 3.38 -9.75 6.46
CA ARG A 193 3.90 -10.81 5.59
C ARG A 193 3.53 -10.53 4.13
N LEU A 194 2.26 -10.20 3.86
CA LEU A 194 1.80 -9.92 2.51
C LEU A 194 2.51 -8.71 1.92
N LEU A 195 2.64 -7.63 2.69
CA LEU A 195 3.39 -6.45 2.29
C LEU A 195 4.84 -6.79 1.90
N HIS A 196 5.51 -7.63 2.68
CA HIS A 196 6.85 -8.10 2.38
C HIS A 196 6.90 -9.00 1.13
N ILE A 197 5.84 -9.76 0.82
CA ILE A 197 5.79 -10.52 -0.44
C ILE A 197 5.76 -9.56 -1.64
N PHE A 198 5.00 -8.46 -1.58
CA PHE A 198 5.02 -7.44 -2.64
C PHE A 198 6.43 -6.89 -2.91
N SER A 199 7.21 -6.60 -1.86
CA SER A 199 8.59 -6.14 -2.03
C SER A 199 9.50 -7.22 -2.62
N GLN A 200 9.34 -8.48 -2.21
CA GLN A 200 10.08 -9.61 -2.75
C GLN A 200 9.77 -9.85 -4.24
N VAL A 201 8.52 -9.66 -4.68
CA VAL A 201 8.15 -9.75 -6.10
C VAL A 201 8.89 -8.68 -6.92
N THR A 202 8.91 -7.43 -6.46
CA THR A 202 9.65 -6.34 -7.11
C THR A 202 11.15 -6.63 -7.16
N TYR A 203 11.73 -7.07 -6.04
CA TYR A 203 13.14 -7.44 -5.92
C TYR A 203 13.52 -8.54 -6.91
N CYS A 204 12.77 -9.64 -6.92
CA CYS A 204 13.01 -10.77 -7.79
C CYS A 204 12.88 -10.39 -9.27
N SER A 205 11.92 -9.53 -9.62
CA SER A 205 11.78 -9.02 -11.00
C SER A 205 13.00 -8.21 -11.43
N ALA A 206 13.53 -7.34 -10.55
CA ALA A 206 14.77 -6.60 -10.81
C ALA A 206 15.98 -7.53 -10.92
N ARG A 207 16.11 -8.52 -10.03
CA ARG A 207 17.19 -9.53 -10.09
C ARG A 207 17.15 -10.35 -11.37
N MET A 208 15.97 -10.69 -11.88
CA MET A 208 15.81 -11.40 -13.17
C MET A 208 16.35 -10.57 -14.34
N LEU A 209 16.26 -9.24 -14.27
CA LEU A 209 16.84 -8.36 -15.30
C LEU A 209 18.36 -8.26 -15.17
N GLN A 210 18.89 -8.26 -13.94
CA GLN A 210 20.32 -8.19 -13.68
C GLN A 210 21.05 -9.51 -13.99
N GLU A 211 20.41 -10.66 -13.73
CA GLU A 211 21.01 -11.99 -13.87
C GLU A 211 19.96 -13.00 -14.40
N PRO A 212 19.64 -12.98 -15.71
CA PRO A 212 18.54 -13.77 -16.28
C PRO A 212 18.73 -15.28 -16.21
N GLU A 213 19.98 -15.74 -16.14
CA GLU A 213 20.34 -17.17 -16.10
C GLU A 213 20.27 -17.77 -14.69
N THR A 214 19.99 -16.96 -13.67
CA THR A 214 20.00 -17.44 -12.28
C THR A 214 18.87 -18.45 -12.02
N PRO A 215 19.16 -19.64 -11.46
CA PRO A 215 18.11 -20.59 -11.08
C PRO A 215 17.36 -20.13 -9.82
N ILE A 216 17.91 -19.17 -9.07
CA ILE A 216 17.38 -18.76 -7.77
C ILE A 216 16.06 -18.01 -7.90
N VAL A 217 15.93 -17.11 -8.89
CA VAL A 217 14.72 -16.30 -9.03
C VAL A 217 13.50 -17.16 -9.40
N PRO A 218 13.55 -18.08 -10.39
CA PRO A 218 12.42 -18.98 -10.67
C PRO A 218 11.98 -19.81 -9.46
N ILE A 219 12.95 -20.35 -8.69
CA ILE A 219 12.65 -21.11 -7.46
C ILE A 219 11.97 -20.22 -6.43
N THR A 220 12.52 -19.03 -6.20
CA THR A 220 11.98 -18.06 -5.24
C THR A 220 10.58 -17.61 -5.65
N ALA A 221 10.34 -17.37 -6.95
CA ALA A 221 9.04 -16.99 -7.47
C ALA A 221 7.96 -18.06 -7.19
N LYS A 222 8.30 -19.34 -7.37
CA LYS A 222 7.43 -20.46 -7.00
C LYS A 222 7.16 -20.50 -5.49
N MET A 223 8.20 -20.36 -4.67
CA MET A 223 8.05 -20.33 -3.21
C MET A 223 7.16 -19.17 -2.73
N LEU A 224 7.26 -18.00 -3.36
CA LEU A 224 6.41 -16.84 -3.05
C LEU A 224 4.96 -17.09 -3.47
N TYR A 225 4.74 -17.72 -4.62
CA TYR A 225 3.40 -18.08 -5.09
C TYR A 225 2.73 -19.13 -4.17
N ASP A 226 3.47 -20.17 -3.78
CA ASP A 226 2.98 -21.21 -2.85
C ASP A 226 2.62 -20.59 -1.48
N GLN A 227 3.39 -19.60 -1.03
CA GLN A 227 3.07 -18.84 0.18
C GLN A 227 1.82 -17.99 0.01
N LEU A 228 1.59 -17.34 -1.13
CA LEU A 228 0.37 -16.59 -1.38
C LEU A 228 -0.87 -17.50 -1.45
N LEU A 229 -0.75 -18.70 -2.01
CA LEU A 229 -1.82 -19.70 -2.07
C LEU A 229 -2.27 -20.15 -0.67
N THR A 230 -1.32 -20.26 0.26
CA THR A 230 -1.55 -20.77 1.62
C THR A 230 -1.56 -19.68 2.68
N LEU A 231 -1.47 -18.40 2.29
CA LEU A 231 -1.36 -17.27 3.21
C LEU A 231 -2.63 -17.12 4.05
N LYS A 232 -2.53 -17.42 5.35
CA LYS A 232 -3.61 -17.21 6.32
C LYS A 232 -3.38 -15.90 7.05
N GLN A 233 -4.22 -14.91 6.75
CA GLN A 233 -4.27 -13.65 7.48
C GLN A 233 -5.33 -13.74 8.57
N TRP A 234 -5.13 -13.08 9.70
CA TRP A 234 -6.05 -13.13 10.84
C TRP A 234 -6.17 -11.77 11.51
N SER A 235 -7.19 -11.55 12.34
CA SER A 235 -7.38 -10.31 13.07
C SER A 235 -7.74 -10.62 14.51
N GLY A 236 -6.99 -10.05 15.48
CA GLY A 236 -7.27 -10.21 16.90
C GLY A 236 -8.61 -9.62 17.35
N GLU A 237 -9.25 -8.78 16.53
CA GLU A 237 -10.59 -8.25 16.80
C GLU A 237 -11.67 -9.33 16.63
N TRP A 238 -11.44 -10.34 15.76
CA TRP A 238 -12.48 -11.25 15.29
C TRP A 238 -12.22 -12.72 15.60
N GLY A 239 -11.02 -13.10 16.05
CA GLY A 239 -10.67 -14.47 16.38
C GLY A 239 -9.26 -14.64 16.95
N SER A 240 -8.93 -15.86 17.36
CA SER A 240 -7.58 -16.19 17.82
C SER A 240 -6.66 -16.64 16.69
N TRP A 241 -5.35 -16.57 16.94
CA TRP A 241 -4.33 -17.06 16.03
C TRP A 241 -4.49 -18.56 15.72
N GLU A 242 -4.77 -19.36 16.73
CA GLU A 242 -4.92 -20.82 16.62
C GLU A 242 -6.10 -21.18 15.71
N ALA A 243 -7.25 -20.51 15.89
CA ALA A 243 -8.41 -20.71 15.03
C ALA A 243 -8.13 -20.34 13.57
N ALA A 244 -7.31 -19.31 13.33
CA ALA A 244 -6.89 -18.95 11.98
C ALA A 244 -5.95 -19.99 11.36
N GLN A 245 -5.07 -20.61 12.17
CA GLN A 245 -4.16 -21.67 11.70
C GLN A 245 -4.89 -22.97 11.37
N GLU A 246 -5.93 -23.31 12.12
CA GLU A 246 -6.75 -24.52 11.90
C GLU A 246 -7.68 -24.42 10.69
N ARG A 247 -7.92 -23.20 10.18
CA ARG A 247 -8.80 -22.98 9.03
C ARG A 247 -8.31 -23.73 7.79
N THR A 248 -9.18 -24.53 7.19
CA THR A 248 -8.87 -25.34 5.99
C THR A 248 -9.22 -24.67 4.68
N GLN A 249 -10.20 -23.75 4.68
CA GLN A 249 -10.68 -23.03 3.50
C GLN A 249 -10.07 -21.61 3.43
N GLN A 250 -9.82 -21.13 2.23
CA GLN A 250 -9.46 -19.72 2.02
C GLN A 250 -10.71 -18.84 1.99
N PRO A 251 -10.64 -17.55 2.32
CA PRO A 251 -11.79 -16.65 2.25
C PRO A 251 -12.51 -16.68 0.89
N ILE A 252 -11.75 -16.81 -0.22
CA ILE A 252 -12.34 -16.92 -1.55
C ILE A 252 -13.36 -18.06 -1.69
N ASP A 253 -13.22 -19.15 -0.93
CA ASP A 253 -14.09 -20.33 -1.05
C ASP A 253 -15.53 -20.01 -0.65
N TRP A 254 -15.74 -19.20 0.39
CA TRP A 254 -17.09 -18.77 0.78
C TRP A 254 -17.56 -17.59 -0.08
N ILE A 255 -16.65 -16.69 -0.49
CA ILE A 255 -16.96 -15.53 -1.33
C ILE A 255 -17.57 -15.96 -2.67
N ARG A 256 -17.01 -17.02 -3.29
CA ARG A 256 -17.53 -17.61 -4.54
C ARG A 256 -18.96 -18.13 -4.42
N GLN A 257 -19.40 -18.51 -3.22
CA GLN A 257 -20.73 -19.07 -2.99
C GLN A 257 -21.81 -17.98 -2.83
N LYS A 258 -21.42 -16.72 -2.67
CA LYS A 258 -22.36 -15.61 -2.51
C LYS A 258 -22.97 -15.21 -3.85
N GLY A 259 -24.26 -14.84 -3.84
CA GLY A 259 -24.96 -14.34 -5.02
C GLY A 259 -24.41 -13.01 -5.54
N GLU A 260 -24.87 -12.58 -6.71
CA GLU A 260 -24.46 -11.32 -7.34
C GLU A 260 -24.96 -10.08 -6.59
N THR A 261 -26.08 -10.19 -5.88
CA THR A 261 -26.68 -9.09 -5.10
C THR A 261 -26.15 -9.01 -3.67
N TYR A 262 -25.23 -9.89 -3.28
CA TYR A 262 -24.69 -9.92 -1.94
C TYR A 262 -23.69 -8.78 -1.73
N VAL A 263 -23.91 -7.98 -0.69
CA VAL A 263 -22.95 -6.99 -0.22
C VAL A 263 -22.77 -7.19 1.28
N THR A 264 -21.52 -7.31 1.71
CA THR A 264 -21.18 -7.48 3.12
C THR A 264 -21.63 -6.26 3.93
N ASN A 265 -22.30 -6.52 5.06
CA ASN A 265 -22.71 -5.50 6.02
C ASN A 265 -22.10 -5.73 7.43
N GLU A 266 -21.24 -6.74 7.58
CA GLU A 266 -20.56 -7.07 8.83
C GLU A 266 -19.08 -6.62 8.79
N ALA A 267 -18.61 -5.98 9.86
CA ALA A 267 -17.23 -5.49 9.95
C ALA A 267 -16.18 -6.62 9.90
N ARG A 268 -16.52 -7.79 10.47
CA ARG A 268 -15.70 -9.00 10.41
C ARG A 268 -15.50 -9.48 8.97
N GLU A 269 -16.60 -9.67 8.25
CA GLU A 269 -16.54 -10.07 6.84
C GLU A 269 -15.78 -9.03 6.03
N MET A 270 -16.01 -7.73 6.23
CA MET A 270 -15.31 -6.69 5.47
C MET A 270 -13.79 -6.75 5.67
N THR A 271 -13.34 -7.00 6.91
CA THR A 271 -11.91 -7.18 7.23
C THR A 271 -11.33 -8.36 6.46
N GLU A 272 -12.04 -9.48 6.42
CA GLU A 272 -11.62 -10.70 5.74
C GLU A 272 -11.61 -10.55 4.21
N VAL A 273 -12.69 -10.00 3.63
CA VAL A 273 -12.82 -9.76 2.18
C VAL A 273 -11.76 -8.76 1.71
N THR A 274 -11.47 -7.72 2.50
CA THR A 274 -10.40 -6.75 2.20
C THR A 274 -9.04 -7.44 2.17
N ALA A 275 -8.70 -8.21 3.21
CA ALA A 275 -7.44 -8.95 3.27
C ALA A 275 -7.29 -9.93 2.10
N GLU A 276 -8.39 -10.55 1.67
CA GLU A 276 -8.41 -11.45 0.53
C GLU A 276 -8.17 -10.75 -0.80
N ALA A 277 -8.78 -9.57 -1.01
CA ALA A 277 -8.50 -8.76 -2.20
C ALA A 277 -7.02 -8.41 -2.32
N TRP A 278 -6.36 -8.09 -1.20
CA TRP A 278 -4.91 -7.85 -1.17
C TRP A 278 -4.11 -9.12 -1.50
N ARG A 279 -4.51 -10.30 -0.98
CA ARG A 279 -3.83 -11.57 -1.26
C ARG A 279 -3.90 -11.90 -2.75
N LEU A 280 -5.10 -11.79 -3.34
CA LEU A 280 -5.34 -12.01 -4.78
C LEU A 280 -4.59 -11.01 -5.65
N ALA A 281 -4.55 -9.73 -5.26
CA ALA A 281 -3.73 -8.72 -5.93
C ALA A 281 -2.23 -9.07 -5.90
N GLY A 282 -1.73 -9.61 -4.78
CA GLY A 282 -0.37 -10.12 -4.67
C GLY A 282 -0.09 -11.29 -5.62
N MET A 283 -1.05 -12.20 -5.77
CA MET A 283 -0.96 -13.32 -6.72
C MET A 283 -0.88 -12.84 -8.16
N VAL A 284 -1.80 -11.95 -8.56
CA VAL A 284 -1.85 -11.40 -9.91
C VAL A 284 -0.60 -10.56 -10.21
N TYR A 285 -0.12 -9.78 -9.23
CA TYR A 285 1.12 -9.02 -9.35
C TYR A 285 2.33 -9.92 -9.59
N LEU A 286 2.47 -11.00 -8.81
CA LEU A 286 3.52 -11.99 -8.99
C LEU A 286 3.43 -12.67 -10.36
N GLN A 287 2.23 -13.12 -10.75
CA GLN A 287 2.02 -13.79 -12.03
C GLN A 287 2.38 -12.89 -13.22
N CYS A 288 1.92 -11.63 -13.22
CA CYS A 288 2.12 -10.73 -14.35
C CYS A 288 3.54 -10.14 -14.39
N ARG A 289 4.10 -9.76 -13.24
CA ARG A 289 5.41 -9.08 -13.19
C ARG A 289 6.57 -10.07 -13.09
N LEU A 290 6.52 -11.00 -12.13
CA LEU A 290 7.63 -11.90 -11.85
C LEU A 290 7.61 -13.15 -12.73
N PHE A 291 6.49 -13.86 -12.85
CA PHE A 291 6.38 -14.97 -13.80
C PHE A 291 6.26 -14.49 -15.26
N ARG A 292 6.06 -13.18 -15.49
CA ARG A 292 5.86 -12.58 -16.81
C ARG A 292 4.76 -13.29 -17.61
N LEU A 293 3.73 -13.77 -16.92
CA LEU A 293 2.55 -14.31 -17.58
C LEU A 293 1.78 -13.15 -18.21
N PRO A 294 1.29 -13.30 -19.46
CA PRO A 294 0.45 -12.27 -20.04
C PRO A 294 -0.87 -12.18 -19.27
N ARG A 295 -1.46 -11.00 -19.22
CA ARG A 295 -2.69 -10.74 -18.43
C ARG A 295 -3.92 -11.55 -18.89
N ASN A 296 -3.89 -12.13 -20.09
CA ASN A 296 -4.90 -13.05 -20.62
C ASN A 296 -4.59 -14.54 -20.36
N HIS A 297 -3.52 -14.85 -19.63
CA HIS A 297 -3.19 -16.24 -19.26
C HIS A 297 -4.30 -16.82 -18.36
N PRO A 298 -4.74 -18.08 -18.56
CA PRO A 298 -5.87 -18.65 -17.82
C PRO A 298 -5.75 -18.54 -16.30
N GLU A 299 -4.56 -18.79 -15.73
CA GLU A 299 -4.33 -18.66 -14.28
C GLU A 299 -4.41 -17.21 -13.79
N VAL A 300 -4.05 -16.24 -14.63
CA VAL A 300 -4.17 -14.80 -14.29
C VAL A 300 -5.64 -14.40 -14.34
N VAL A 301 -6.36 -14.81 -15.39
CA VAL A 301 -7.79 -14.52 -15.55
C VAL A 301 -8.61 -15.13 -14.43
N ALA A 302 -8.28 -16.34 -13.97
CA ALA A 302 -8.94 -16.98 -12.84
C ALA A 302 -8.77 -16.16 -11.54
N ASN A 303 -7.55 -15.72 -11.21
CA ASN A 303 -7.33 -14.89 -10.03
C ASN A 303 -7.95 -13.48 -10.18
N LEU A 304 -8.03 -12.93 -11.39
CA LEU A 304 -8.76 -11.70 -11.66
C LEU A 304 -10.26 -11.86 -11.48
N ALA A 305 -10.83 -13.02 -11.83
CA ALA A 305 -12.24 -13.32 -11.57
C ALA A 305 -12.53 -13.40 -10.07
N ASP A 306 -11.66 -14.07 -9.31
CA ASP A 306 -11.75 -14.12 -7.85
C ASP A 306 -11.62 -12.72 -7.23
N LEU A 307 -10.71 -11.90 -7.75
CA LEU A 307 -10.52 -10.52 -7.29
C LEU A 307 -11.75 -9.66 -7.59
N ALA A 308 -12.32 -9.78 -8.81
CA ALA A 308 -13.56 -9.11 -9.18
C ALA A 308 -14.71 -9.55 -8.26
N LYS A 309 -14.86 -10.85 -8.02
CA LYS A 309 -15.89 -11.37 -7.11
C LYS A 309 -15.71 -10.83 -5.70
N THR A 310 -14.48 -10.79 -5.21
CA THR A 310 -14.13 -10.27 -3.88
C THR A 310 -14.45 -8.78 -3.75
N ILE A 311 -14.15 -7.96 -4.78
CA ILE A 311 -14.47 -6.53 -4.79
C ILE A 311 -15.99 -6.30 -4.91
N SER A 312 -16.70 -7.10 -5.71
CA SER A 312 -18.14 -6.92 -5.97
C SER A 312 -19.03 -7.03 -4.72
N ILE A 313 -18.58 -7.76 -3.69
CA ILE A 313 -19.33 -7.92 -2.44
C ILE A 313 -18.96 -6.86 -1.39
N MET A 314 -17.99 -5.98 -1.67
CA MET A 314 -17.60 -4.93 -0.75
C MET A 314 -18.56 -3.75 -0.84
N PRO A 315 -19.02 -3.20 0.30
CA PRO A 315 -19.70 -1.92 0.29
C PRO A 315 -18.72 -0.80 -0.07
N THR A 316 -19.20 0.21 -0.79
CA THR A 316 -18.46 1.42 -1.19
C THR A 316 -18.84 2.65 -0.37
N SER A 317 -19.73 2.49 0.61
CA SER A 317 -20.18 3.53 1.54
C SER A 317 -20.76 2.90 2.81
N GLY A 318 -21.05 3.74 3.81
CA GLY A 318 -21.67 3.30 5.07
C GLY A 318 -20.67 2.89 6.15
N LEU A 319 -21.19 2.35 7.26
CA LEU A 319 -20.44 2.17 8.51
C LEU A 319 -19.34 1.11 8.45
N VAL A 320 -19.48 0.13 7.55
CA VAL A 320 -18.49 -0.93 7.34
C VAL A 320 -17.50 -0.60 6.23
N PHE A 321 -17.71 0.48 5.48
CA PHE A 321 -16.72 0.97 4.52
C PHE A 321 -15.66 1.79 5.27
N THR A 322 -14.45 1.24 5.38
CA THR A 322 -13.36 1.83 6.18
C THR A 322 -12.22 2.35 5.30
N ALA A 323 -11.27 3.07 5.92
CA ALA A 323 -10.05 3.51 5.25
C ALA A 323 -9.13 2.37 4.78
N GLN A 324 -9.46 1.10 5.09
CA GLN A 324 -8.76 -0.09 4.61
C GLN A 324 -9.15 -0.50 3.18
N ALA A 325 -10.07 0.26 2.57
CA ALA A 325 -10.52 0.09 1.19
C ALA A 325 -9.36 -0.30 0.22
N PRO A 326 -9.51 -1.37 -0.57
CA PRO A 326 -8.41 -1.98 -1.31
C PRO A 326 -8.11 -1.26 -2.64
N LEU A 327 -7.64 0.00 -2.55
CA LEU A 327 -7.40 0.86 -3.71
C LEU A 327 -6.46 0.23 -4.76
N LEU A 328 -5.32 -0.33 -4.32
CA LEU A 328 -4.38 -1.00 -5.23
C LEU A 328 -4.98 -2.26 -5.86
N PRO A 329 -5.62 -3.18 -5.10
CA PRO A 329 -6.32 -4.31 -5.71
C PRO A 329 -7.34 -3.90 -6.78
N VAL A 330 -8.17 -2.88 -6.52
CA VAL A 330 -9.15 -2.39 -7.51
C VAL A 330 -8.47 -1.80 -8.74
N PHE A 331 -7.40 -1.01 -8.55
CA PHE A 331 -6.62 -0.47 -9.66
C PHE A 331 -5.99 -1.58 -10.51
N LEU A 332 -5.40 -2.61 -9.88
CA LEU A 332 -4.81 -3.74 -10.59
C LEU A 332 -5.87 -4.54 -11.35
N LEU A 333 -7.07 -4.70 -10.81
CA LEU A 333 -8.19 -5.32 -11.52
C LEU A 333 -8.48 -4.57 -12.83
N GLY A 334 -8.71 -3.25 -12.77
CA GLY A 334 -9.00 -2.45 -13.97
C GLY A 334 -7.84 -2.37 -14.97
N LEU A 335 -6.59 -2.36 -14.46
CA LEU A 335 -5.39 -2.34 -15.29
C LEU A 335 -5.22 -3.65 -16.09
N LEU A 336 -5.45 -4.79 -15.44
CA LEU A 336 -5.07 -6.10 -15.96
C LEU A 336 -6.22 -6.86 -16.61
N ALA A 337 -7.47 -6.60 -16.23
CA ALA A 337 -8.65 -7.29 -16.74
C ALA A 337 -8.74 -7.29 -18.27
N THR A 338 -8.93 -8.48 -18.83
CA THR A 338 -9.21 -8.75 -20.26
C THR A 338 -10.65 -9.17 -20.51
N VAL A 339 -11.41 -9.40 -19.44
CA VAL A 339 -12.84 -9.75 -19.46
C VAL A 339 -13.61 -8.50 -19.08
N GLU A 340 -14.62 -8.15 -19.87
CA GLU A 340 -15.37 -6.90 -19.72
C GLU A 340 -16.02 -6.79 -18.33
N ASP A 341 -16.63 -7.87 -17.83
CA ASP A 341 -17.26 -7.89 -16.51
C ASP A 341 -16.28 -7.55 -15.38
N HIS A 342 -15.03 -8.02 -15.49
CA HIS A 342 -13.98 -7.71 -14.51
C HIS A 342 -13.57 -6.23 -14.58
N VAL A 343 -13.54 -5.65 -15.79
CA VAL A 343 -13.29 -4.23 -15.99
C VAL A 343 -14.41 -3.42 -15.33
N GLN A 344 -15.66 -3.78 -15.60
CA GLN A 344 -16.84 -3.08 -15.06
C GLN A 344 -16.84 -3.05 -13.53
N VAL A 345 -16.50 -4.15 -12.85
CA VAL A 345 -16.40 -4.17 -11.38
C VAL A 345 -15.42 -3.12 -10.84
N ALA A 346 -14.29 -2.91 -11.51
CA ALA A 346 -13.34 -1.87 -11.10
C ALA A 346 -13.91 -0.46 -11.32
N HIS A 347 -14.56 -0.21 -12.47
CA HIS A 347 -15.20 1.08 -12.76
C HIS A 347 -16.31 1.40 -11.77
N ASP A 348 -17.21 0.45 -11.50
CA ASP A 348 -18.32 0.61 -10.57
C ASP A 348 -17.81 0.98 -9.19
N TRP A 349 -16.77 0.29 -8.70
CA TRP A 349 -16.15 0.61 -7.42
C TRP A 349 -15.62 2.05 -7.38
N PHE A 350 -14.85 2.46 -8.40
CA PHE A 350 -14.30 3.81 -8.47
C PHE A 350 -15.41 4.88 -8.51
N GLN A 351 -16.40 4.68 -9.37
CA GLN A 351 -17.51 5.63 -9.55
C GLN A 351 -18.33 5.78 -8.26
N GLN A 352 -18.64 4.67 -7.58
CA GLN A 352 -19.39 4.69 -6.33
C GLN A 352 -18.61 5.37 -5.20
N VAL A 353 -17.30 5.11 -5.07
CA VAL A 353 -16.47 5.76 -4.05
C VAL A 353 -16.31 7.27 -4.33
N ILE A 354 -16.15 7.67 -5.60
CA ILE A 354 -16.02 9.07 -6.00
C ILE A 354 -17.32 9.86 -5.76
N TYR A 355 -18.47 9.20 -5.79
CA TYR A 355 -19.77 9.84 -5.53
C TYR A 355 -19.82 10.49 -4.14
N THR A 356 -19.07 9.98 -3.17
CA THR A 356 -18.91 10.60 -1.85
C THR A 356 -17.66 11.50 -1.86
N PRO A 357 -17.81 12.84 -1.87
CA PRO A 357 -16.67 13.75 -2.07
C PRO A 357 -15.76 13.78 -0.84
N VAL A 358 -14.78 12.88 -0.81
CA VAL A 358 -13.72 12.84 0.21
C VAL A 358 -12.37 12.99 -0.48
N ARG A 359 -11.54 13.90 0.05
CA ARG A 359 -10.15 14.06 -0.41
C ARG A 359 -9.40 12.74 -0.30
N SER A 360 -8.96 12.23 -1.44
CA SER A 360 -8.26 10.96 -1.55
C SER A 360 -7.51 10.86 -2.88
N SER A 361 -6.67 9.84 -3.00
CA SER A 361 -6.05 9.44 -4.28
C SER A 361 -7.04 8.86 -5.29
N VAL A 362 -8.29 8.57 -4.89
CA VAL A 362 -9.23 7.79 -5.71
C VAL A 362 -9.59 8.50 -7.02
N PRO A 363 -10.04 9.77 -7.04
CA PRO A 363 -10.36 10.44 -8.30
C PRO A 363 -9.19 10.54 -9.30
N PRO A 364 -7.99 11.06 -8.95
CA PRO A 364 -6.91 11.17 -9.92
C PRO A 364 -6.40 9.80 -10.39
N LEU A 365 -6.49 8.76 -9.55
CA LEU A 365 -6.12 7.41 -9.93
C LEU A 365 -7.12 6.79 -10.90
N TYR A 366 -8.42 7.03 -10.72
CA TYR A 366 -9.44 6.60 -11.66
C TYR A 366 -9.27 7.28 -13.03
N ASP A 367 -9.03 8.59 -13.04
CA ASP A 367 -8.76 9.32 -14.28
C ASP A 367 -7.53 8.76 -15.03
N ALA A 368 -6.48 8.38 -14.29
CA ALA A 368 -5.32 7.72 -14.86
C ALA A 368 -5.65 6.33 -15.40
N LEU A 369 -6.44 5.54 -14.68
CA LEU A 369 -6.87 4.21 -15.14
C LEU A 369 -7.63 4.29 -16.47
N VAL A 370 -8.60 5.20 -16.57
CA VAL A 370 -9.40 5.43 -17.80
C VAL A 370 -8.48 5.81 -18.97
N ARG A 371 -7.52 6.72 -18.73
CA ARG A 371 -6.52 7.07 -19.76
C ARG A 371 -5.66 5.88 -20.14
N ILE A 372 -5.19 5.08 -19.19
CA ILE A 372 -4.37 3.89 -19.47
C ILE A 372 -5.15 2.89 -20.33
N GLN A 373 -6.41 2.64 -20.00
CA GLN A 373 -7.27 1.73 -20.76
C GLN A 373 -7.50 2.18 -22.21
N SER A 374 -7.49 3.49 -22.49
CA SER A 374 -7.69 4.01 -23.84
C SER A 374 -6.56 3.67 -24.82
N TRP A 375 -5.40 3.23 -24.33
CA TRP A 375 -4.24 2.92 -25.18
C TRP A 375 -3.55 1.59 -24.87
N LYS A 376 -3.73 1.00 -23.69
CA LYS A 376 -2.97 -0.19 -23.24
C LYS A 376 -2.99 -1.35 -24.24
N ASP A 377 -4.14 -1.59 -24.86
CA ASP A 377 -4.34 -2.73 -25.76
C ASP A 377 -3.89 -2.45 -27.19
N ILE A 378 -3.72 -1.17 -27.54
CA ILE A 378 -3.22 -0.72 -28.83
C ILE A 378 -1.69 -0.67 -28.81
N GLU A 379 -1.10 -0.09 -27.77
CA GLU A 379 0.35 0.14 -27.69
C GLU A 379 1.12 -1.02 -27.04
N ILE A 380 0.45 -1.83 -26.20
CA ILE A 380 1.06 -2.97 -25.49
C ILE A 380 0.12 -4.19 -25.56
N PRO A 381 -0.13 -4.70 -26.79
CA PRO A 381 -1.04 -5.81 -26.99
C PRO A 381 -0.56 -7.05 -26.24
N VAL A 382 -1.53 -7.84 -25.79
CA VAL A 382 -1.26 -9.15 -25.19
C VAL A 382 -1.02 -10.18 -26.30
N PRO A 383 -0.16 -11.20 -26.05
CA PRO A 383 -0.04 -12.35 -26.95
C PRO A 383 -1.37 -13.06 -27.17
N ALA A 384 -1.53 -13.75 -28.30
CA ALA A 384 -2.68 -14.62 -28.53
C ALA A 384 -2.76 -15.74 -27.47
N GLN A 385 -3.98 -16.13 -27.07
CA GLN A 385 -4.21 -17.09 -25.98
C GLN A 385 -3.54 -18.46 -26.19
N CYS A 386 -3.34 -18.89 -27.44
CA CYS A 386 -2.73 -20.18 -27.77
C CYS A 386 -1.20 -20.12 -27.95
N MET A 387 -0.55 -19.00 -27.64
CA MET A 387 0.90 -18.88 -27.77
C MET A 387 1.60 -19.67 -26.66
N GLU A 388 2.43 -20.64 -27.05
CA GLU A 388 3.30 -21.32 -26.09
C GLU A 388 4.27 -20.31 -25.48
N LEU A 389 4.30 -20.26 -24.14
CA LEU A 389 5.22 -19.40 -23.42
C LEU A 389 6.60 -20.07 -23.34
N PRO A 390 7.69 -19.29 -23.47
CA PRO A 390 9.02 -19.78 -23.16
C PRO A 390 9.09 -20.44 -21.77
N ARG A 391 9.85 -21.54 -21.70
CA ARG A 391 10.06 -22.29 -20.45
C ARG A 391 10.75 -21.42 -19.41
N THR A 392 11.78 -20.70 -19.84
CA THR A 392 12.53 -19.78 -18.98
C THR A 392 11.75 -18.49 -18.81
N ILE A 393 11.55 -18.06 -17.56
CA ILE A 393 10.81 -16.83 -17.25
C ILE A 393 11.48 -15.60 -17.88
N ALA A 394 12.81 -15.54 -17.88
CA ALA A 394 13.58 -14.41 -18.42
C ALA A 394 13.34 -14.17 -19.93
N GLU A 395 13.01 -15.21 -20.68
CA GLU A 395 12.73 -15.15 -22.13
C GLU A 395 11.30 -14.67 -22.44
N ARG A 396 10.40 -14.70 -21.45
CA ARG A 396 9.03 -14.22 -21.61
C ARG A 396 9.00 -12.70 -21.76
N GLN A 397 8.07 -12.21 -22.58
CA GLN A 397 7.86 -10.79 -22.81
C GLN A 397 7.55 -10.06 -21.50
N PRO A 398 8.31 -9.01 -21.11
CA PRO A 398 8.09 -8.26 -19.88
C PRO A 398 6.96 -7.23 -20.05
N TRP A 399 5.73 -7.70 -20.24
CA TRP A 399 4.55 -6.83 -20.47
C TRP A 399 4.41 -5.76 -19.39
N TRP A 400 4.60 -6.13 -18.12
CA TRP A 400 4.49 -5.22 -16.98
C TRP A 400 5.48 -4.05 -17.07
N GLU A 401 6.75 -4.32 -17.39
CA GLU A 401 7.76 -3.25 -17.47
C GLU A 401 7.52 -2.33 -18.67
N ARG A 402 7.00 -2.87 -19.79
CA ARG A 402 6.54 -2.06 -20.92
C ARG A 402 5.38 -1.15 -20.52
N MET A 403 4.41 -1.69 -19.77
CA MET A 403 3.26 -0.93 -19.24
C MET A 403 3.73 0.21 -18.33
N VAL A 404 4.56 -0.10 -17.34
CA VAL A 404 5.12 0.89 -16.42
C VAL A 404 5.89 1.98 -17.16
N SER A 405 6.74 1.61 -18.13
CA SER A 405 7.47 2.56 -18.95
C SER A 405 6.54 3.52 -19.71
N LYS A 406 5.45 3.01 -20.31
CA LYS A 406 4.48 3.83 -21.03
C LYS A 406 3.64 4.72 -20.12
N VAL A 407 3.28 4.24 -18.93
CA VAL A 407 2.64 5.06 -17.90
C VAL A 407 3.58 6.19 -17.45
N GLN A 408 4.87 5.91 -17.27
CA GLN A 408 5.87 6.93 -16.96
C GLN A 408 6.10 7.92 -18.10
N GLU A 409 5.82 7.57 -19.35
CA GLU A 409 5.88 8.51 -20.47
C GLU A 409 4.64 9.42 -20.50
N LYS A 410 3.44 8.85 -20.31
CA LYS A 410 2.16 9.53 -20.58
C LYS A 410 1.56 10.25 -19.37
N GLU A 411 1.77 9.75 -18.16
CA GLU A 411 1.17 10.34 -16.96
C GLU A 411 2.02 11.50 -16.42
N VAL A 412 1.37 12.57 -15.95
CA VAL A 412 2.06 13.78 -15.48
C VAL A 412 2.58 13.66 -14.04
N GLU A 413 2.15 12.64 -13.31
CA GLU A 413 2.49 12.38 -11.91
C GLU A 413 2.85 10.92 -11.69
N VAL A 414 3.49 10.62 -10.56
CA VAL A 414 3.64 9.23 -10.09
C VAL A 414 2.30 8.78 -9.52
N LEU A 415 1.80 7.64 -9.98
CA LEU A 415 0.54 7.08 -9.49
C LEU A 415 0.64 6.77 -7.99
N CYS A 416 -0.33 7.27 -7.21
CA CYS A 416 -0.42 7.05 -5.77
C CYS A 416 -1.47 5.96 -5.51
N LEU A 417 -1.01 4.76 -5.18
CA LEU A 417 -1.84 3.55 -4.98
C LEU A 417 -2.18 3.30 -3.50
N THR A 418 -2.10 4.36 -2.68
CA THR A 418 -2.12 4.29 -1.21
C THR A 418 -3.15 5.22 -0.60
#